data_AF-A0A5C6BHL6-F1
#
_entry.id   AF-A0A5C6BHL6-F1
#
_cell.length_a   1.000
_cell.length_b   1.000
_cell.length_c   1.000
_cell.angle_alpha   90.00
_cell.angle_beta   90.00
_cell.angle_gamma   90.00
#
_symmetry.space_group_name_H-M   'P 1'
#
loop_
_entity.id
_entity.type
_entity.pdbx_description
1 polymer ?
#
loop_
_entity_poly.entity_id
_entity_poly.type
_entity_poly.pdbx_seq_one_letter_code
_entity_poly.pdbx_strand_id
1 'polypeptide(L)'
;MGKRLNRTRPTERHRVDRSYVDHSGAELDIVHQTRWVALAILLSVCATACVAVLFIVDIPVTWHVWAAYLLVIPAVGLLLLSMLFVAKGQGRMTRLPFWMGFGFIVGGIAFDVWATLLQSPDLALEGNMVISALLYTDHDPDFIYVYGLGLQSILCCIMILLWAGFLRHRHAWFADVMNDAPLTYAEFLKATTGGGKLSWRQYIVPGGMSDFLCGYHVLLWTLPPMLVYAAAFRWYAGLDWFEIVPGPYSILGVRMMIGMAAVIFTVFFVWLYREFNTRTTNAHETVQ
;
A
#
# COMPACT_ATOMS: atom_id res chain seq x y z
N MET A 1 -72.28 20.60 29.79
CA MET A 1 -71.09 19.72 29.86
C MET A 1 -71.01 18.90 28.58
N GLY A 2 -70.11 19.25 27.66
CA GLY A 2 -69.85 18.48 26.43
C GLY A 2 -68.39 18.66 26.04
N LYS A 3 -67.58 17.63 26.30
CA LYS A 3 -66.12 17.62 26.10
C LYS A 3 -65.78 17.64 24.61
N ARG A 4 -64.83 18.51 24.24
CA ARG A 4 -64.14 18.57 22.94
C ARG A 4 -63.39 17.27 22.65
N LEU A 5 -63.58 16.70 21.46
CA LEU A 5 -62.70 15.68 20.89
C LEU A 5 -61.61 16.38 20.06
N ASN A 6 -60.40 16.39 20.59
CA ASN A 6 -59.20 16.79 19.86
C ASN A 6 -58.86 15.72 18.83
N ARG A 7 -58.89 16.12 17.55
CA ARG A 7 -58.49 15.29 16.41
C ARG A 7 -56.97 15.32 16.33
N THR A 8 -56.32 14.25 16.79
CA THR A 8 -54.88 14.03 16.62
C THR A 8 -54.57 13.85 15.12
N ARG A 9 -53.66 14.70 14.60
CA ARG A 9 -53.07 14.52 13.27
C ARG A 9 -52.25 13.21 13.26
N PRO A 10 -52.23 12.46 12.15
CA PRO A 10 -51.32 11.35 12.01
C PRO A 10 -49.89 11.91 11.96
N THR A 11 -49.05 11.40 12.85
CA THR A 11 -47.61 11.58 12.87
C THR A 11 -47.06 11.17 11.50
N GLU A 12 -46.48 12.14 10.79
CA GLU A 12 -45.57 11.86 9.68
C GLU A 12 -44.48 10.94 10.22
N ARG A 13 -44.51 9.68 9.79
CA ARG A 13 -43.36 8.80 9.97
C ARG A 13 -42.20 9.45 9.25
N HIS A 14 -41.23 9.93 10.01
CA HIS A 14 -39.90 10.21 9.51
C HIS A 14 -39.46 9.05 8.63
N ARG A 15 -39.43 9.32 7.33
CA ARG A 15 -38.80 8.49 6.32
C ARG A 15 -37.31 8.61 6.60
N VAL A 16 -36.82 7.84 7.58
CA VAL A 16 -35.38 7.64 7.77
C VAL A 16 -34.85 7.16 6.42
N ASP A 17 -33.94 7.94 5.86
CA ASP A 17 -33.33 7.70 4.55
C ASP A 17 -32.77 6.27 4.48
N ARG A 18 -33.52 5.39 3.81
CA ARG A 18 -33.09 4.01 3.52
C ARG A 18 -31.81 3.99 2.66
N SER A 19 -31.48 5.08 1.97
CA SER A 19 -30.28 5.21 1.13
C SER A 19 -28.99 5.24 1.95
N TYR A 20 -28.99 5.80 3.16
CA TYR A 20 -27.77 5.93 3.97
C TYR A 20 -27.40 4.61 4.67
N VAL A 21 -28.40 3.84 5.10
CA VAL A 21 -28.21 2.52 5.74
C VAL A 21 -27.73 1.46 4.74
N ASP A 22 -28.10 1.59 3.47
CA ASP A 22 -27.73 0.62 2.42
C ASP A 22 -26.27 0.79 1.95
N HIS A 23 -25.74 2.02 1.99
CA HIS A 23 -24.34 2.29 1.64
C HIS A 23 -23.34 1.81 2.70
N SER A 24 -23.67 1.92 3.99
CA SER A 24 -22.77 1.47 5.06
C SER A 24 -22.64 -0.07 5.11
N GLY A 25 -23.73 -0.79 4.86
CA GLY A 25 -23.73 -2.25 4.81
C GLY A 25 -22.85 -2.80 3.67
N ALA A 26 -23.00 -2.22 2.46
CA ALA A 26 -22.20 -2.63 1.30
C ALA A 26 -20.69 -2.36 1.49
N GLU A 27 -20.31 -1.25 2.14
CA GLU A 27 -18.91 -0.92 2.40
C GLU A 27 -18.25 -1.87 3.42
N LEU A 28 -18.99 -2.25 4.47
CA LEU A 28 -18.53 -3.22 5.48
C LEU A 28 -18.35 -4.62 4.88
N ASP A 29 -19.22 -5.03 3.97
CA ASP A 29 -19.11 -6.31 3.27
C ASP A 29 -17.82 -6.39 2.44
N ILE A 30 -17.38 -5.29 1.82
CA ILE A 30 -16.11 -5.24 1.05
C ILE A 30 -14.92 -5.56 1.96
N VAL A 31 -14.88 -4.96 3.16
CA VAL A 31 -13.78 -5.17 4.13
C VAL A 31 -13.70 -6.66 4.49
N HIS A 32 -14.84 -7.26 4.82
CA HIS A 32 -14.91 -8.69 5.16
C HIS A 32 -14.52 -9.60 3.99
N GLN A 33 -14.97 -9.31 2.77
CA GLN A 33 -14.66 -10.12 1.59
C GLN A 33 -13.21 -9.98 1.10
N THR A 34 -12.52 -8.91 1.49
CA THR A 34 -11.17 -8.59 1.01
C THR A 34 -10.07 -8.92 2.03
N ARG A 35 -10.42 -9.14 3.30
CA ARG A 35 -9.44 -9.42 4.38
C ARG A 35 -8.42 -10.51 4.06
N TRP A 36 -8.85 -11.61 3.44
CA TRP A 36 -7.97 -12.74 3.11
C TRP A 36 -7.02 -12.42 1.96
N VAL A 37 -7.49 -11.64 0.99
CA VAL A 37 -6.65 -11.15 -0.11
C VAL A 37 -5.60 -10.20 0.44
N ALA A 38 -5.99 -9.29 1.33
CA ALA A 38 -5.04 -8.37 1.97
C ALA A 38 -3.98 -9.11 2.81
N LEU A 39 -4.40 -10.12 3.58
CA LEU A 39 -3.48 -10.97 4.33
C LEU A 39 -2.53 -11.73 3.38
N ALA A 40 -3.04 -12.31 2.30
CA ALA A 40 -2.23 -13.01 1.32
C ALA A 40 -1.21 -12.07 0.64
N ILE A 41 -1.58 -10.82 0.36
CA ILE A 41 -0.67 -9.78 -0.14
C ILE A 41 0.45 -9.53 0.88
N LEU A 42 0.11 -9.28 2.14
CA LEU A 42 1.09 -9.05 3.21
C LEU A 42 2.05 -10.23 3.34
N LEU A 43 1.53 -11.46 3.35
CA LEU A 43 2.34 -12.67 3.40
C LEU A 43 3.23 -12.82 2.17
N SER A 44 2.75 -12.46 0.97
CA SER A 44 3.53 -12.51 -0.26
C SER A 44 4.65 -11.46 -0.27
N VAL A 45 4.40 -10.27 0.28
CA VAL A 45 5.43 -9.23 0.48
C VAL A 45 6.49 -9.74 1.47
N CYS A 46 6.08 -10.32 2.60
CA CYS A 46 7.01 -10.94 3.55
C CYS A 46 7.83 -12.06 2.91
N ALA A 47 7.19 -12.95 2.13
CA ALA A 47 7.89 -14.02 1.42
C ALA A 47 8.92 -13.47 0.42
N THR A 48 8.56 -12.42 -0.33
CA THR A 48 9.47 -11.72 -1.24
C THR A 48 10.66 -11.13 -0.48
N ALA A 49 10.40 -10.48 0.66
CA ALA A 49 11.45 -9.92 1.52
C ALA A 49 12.38 -11.00 2.09
N CYS A 50 11.85 -12.14 2.53
CA CYS A 50 12.65 -13.28 2.99
C CYS A 50 13.59 -13.81 1.90
N VAL A 51 13.10 -13.92 0.65
CA VAL A 51 13.95 -14.31 -0.49
C VAL A 51 14.99 -13.22 -0.79
N ALA A 52 14.59 -11.94 -0.74
CA ALA A 52 15.50 -10.82 -0.96
C ALA A 52 16.66 -10.75 0.06
N VAL A 53 16.41 -11.12 1.32
CA VAL A 53 17.46 -11.18 2.37
C VAL A 53 18.58 -12.15 1.99
N LEU A 54 18.29 -13.23 1.25
CA LEU A 54 19.33 -14.18 0.83
C LEU A 54 20.43 -13.53 -0.02
N PHE A 55 20.13 -12.44 -0.73
CA PHE A 55 21.12 -11.69 -1.50
C PHE A 55 22.08 -10.85 -0.64
N ILE A 56 21.72 -10.59 0.62
CA ILE A 56 22.52 -9.78 1.54
C ILE A 56 23.39 -10.67 2.44
N VAL A 57 22.99 -11.92 2.66
CA VAL A 57 23.73 -12.87 3.50
C VAL A 57 24.88 -13.49 2.70
N ASP A 58 26.01 -13.70 3.38
CA ASP A 58 27.17 -14.41 2.85
C ASP A 58 26.88 -15.92 2.75
N ILE A 59 26.35 -16.32 1.61
CA ILE A 59 26.06 -17.71 1.23
C ILE A 59 26.72 -18.02 -0.13
N PRO A 60 26.91 -19.31 -0.48
CA PRO A 60 27.49 -19.65 -1.78
C PRO A 60 26.66 -19.10 -2.95
N VAL A 61 27.33 -18.60 -4.00
CA VAL A 61 26.73 -17.97 -5.20
C VAL A 61 25.61 -18.82 -5.83
N THR A 62 25.74 -20.15 -5.79
CA THR A 62 24.70 -21.06 -6.30
C THR A 62 23.35 -20.87 -5.61
N TRP A 63 23.32 -20.53 -4.33
CA TRP A 63 22.10 -20.22 -3.59
C TRP A 63 21.51 -18.87 -3.97
N HIS A 64 22.33 -17.87 -4.34
CA HIS A 64 21.84 -16.60 -4.87
C HIS A 64 21.12 -16.79 -6.22
N VAL A 65 21.63 -17.68 -7.08
CA VAL A 65 20.96 -18.02 -8.35
C VAL A 65 19.62 -18.70 -8.10
N TRP A 66 19.55 -19.67 -7.17
CA TRP A 66 18.28 -20.27 -6.78
C TRP A 66 17.31 -19.25 -6.19
N ALA A 67 17.80 -18.32 -5.36
CA ALA A 67 16.98 -17.23 -4.82
C ALA A 67 16.45 -16.33 -5.93
N ALA A 68 17.24 -16.06 -6.98
CA ALA A 68 16.79 -15.29 -8.14
C ALA A 68 15.61 -16.00 -8.82
N TYR A 69 15.77 -17.27 -9.19
CA TYR A 69 14.68 -18.03 -9.81
C TYR A 69 13.43 -18.15 -8.94
N LEU A 70 13.61 -18.35 -7.64
CA LEU A 70 12.50 -18.43 -6.70
C LEU A 70 11.79 -17.09 -6.50
N LEU A 71 12.45 -15.95 -6.72
CA LEU A 71 11.85 -14.61 -6.57
C LEU A 71 10.68 -14.36 -7.54
N VAL A 72 10.69 -15.02 -8.69
CA VAL A 72 9.62 -14.91 -9.70
C VAL A 72 8.28 -15.42 -9.15
N ILE A 73 8.29 -16.49 -8.35
CA ILE A 73 7.08 -17.14 -7.83
C ILE A 73 6.25 -16.20 -6.94
N PRO A 74 6.78 -15.62 -5.84
CA PRO A 74 6.03 -14.69 -5.02
C PRO A 74 5.71 -13.38 -5.76
N ALA A 75 6.53 -12.95 -6.73
CA ALA A 75 6.21 -11.79 -7.56
C ALA A 75 4.97 -12.02 -8.44
N VAL A 76 4.88 -13.14 -9.16
CA VAL A 76 3.70 -13.51 -9.94
C VAL A 76 2.48 -13.73 -9.04
N GLY A 77 2.65 -14.39 -7.89
CA GLY A 77 1.59 -14.53 -6.89
C GLY A 77 1.06 -13.18 -6.41
N LEU A 78 1.95 -12.23 -6.11
CA LEU A 78 1.60 -10.88 -5.70
C LEU A 78 0.91 -10.10 -6.83
N LEU A 79 1.31 -10.29 -8.09
CA LEU A 79 0.64 -9.70 -9.26
C LEU A 79 -0.82 -10.17 -9.35
N LEU A 80 -1.06 -11.48 -9.26
CA LEU A 80 -2.41 -12.05 -9.29
C LEU A 80 -3.26 -11.57 -8.11
N LEU A 81 -2.69 -11.52 -6.91
CA LEU A 81 -3.36 -11.00 -5.72
C LEU A 81 -3.68 -9.50 -5.84
N SER A 82 -2.80 -8.72 -6.47
CA SER A 82 -3.01 -7.30 -6.71
C SER A 82 -4.17 -7.08 -7.69
N MET A 83 -4.28 -7.88 -8.76
CA MET A 83 -5.44 -7.85 -9.67
C MET A 83 -6.74 -8.17 -8.92
N LEU A 84 -6.73 -9.22 -8.09
CA LEU A 84 -7.89 -9.60 -7.29
C LEU A 84 -8.28 -8.52 -6.27
N PHE A 85 -7.29 -7.86 -5.67
CA PHE A 85 -7.51 -6.74 -4.75
C PHE A 85 -8.20 -5.57 -5.46
N VAL A 86 -7.71 -5.15 -6.63
CA VAL A 86 -8.38 -4.11 -7.45
C VAL A 86 -9.82 -4.52 -7.78
N ALA A 87 -10.03 -5.77 -8.20
CA ALA A 87 -11.34 -6.26 -8.60
C ALA A 87 -12.37 -6.24 -7.45
N LYS A 88 -11.92 -6.50 -6.22
CA LYS A 88 -12.78 -6.49 -5.02
C LYS A 88 -13.12 -5.09 -4.49
N GLY A 89 -12.33 -4.08 -4.82
CA GLY A 89 -12.64 -2.70 -4.44
C GLY A 89 -13.81 -2.14 -5.24
N GLN A 90 -14.74 -1.43 -4.61
CA GLN A 90 -15.92 -0.84 -5.28
C GLN A 90 -15.89 0.69 -5.37
N GLY A 91 -14.94 1.35 -4.70
CA GLY A 91 -14.81 2.81 -4.74
C GLY A 91 -14.53 3.32 -6.15
N ARG A 92 -15.14 4.47 -6.49
CA ARG A 92 -14.85 5.16 -7.75
C ARG A 92 -13.40 5.61 -7.76
N MET A 93 -12.64 5.16 -8.75
CA MET A 93 -11.26 5.57 -8.91
C MET A 93 -11.20 7.03 -9.39
N THR A 94 -10.77 7.93 -8.49
CA THR A 94 -10.51 9.32 -8.86
C THR A 94 -9.35 9.38 -9.86
N ARG A 95 -9.60 9.94 -11.04
CA ARG A 95 -8.65 9.93 -12.17
C ARG A 95 -7.33 10.63 -11.85
N LEU A 96 -7.38 11.79 -11.21
CA LEU A 96 -6.18 12.60 -10.97
C LEU A 96 -5.17 11.89 -10.04
N PRO A 97 -5.53 11.41 -8.83
CA PRO A 97 -4.61 10.65 -7.99
C PRO A 97 -4.08 9.36 -8.65
N PHE A 98 -4.91 8.71 -9.47
CA PHE A 98 -4.48 7.54 -10.23
C PHE A 98 -3.35 7.90 -11.20
N TRP A 99 -3.56 8.89 -12.07
CA TRP A 99 -2.57 9.29 -13.07
C TRP A 99 -1.30 9.88 -12.45
N MET A 100 -1.40 10.61 -11.34
CA MET A 100 -0.22 11.08 -10.61
C MET A 100 0.62 9.92 -10.09
N GLY A 101 0.01 8.94 -9.42
CA GLY A 101 0.72 7.76 -8.94
C GLY A 101 1.26 6.90 -10.08
N PHE A 102 0.47 6.68 -11.13
CA PHE A 102 0.88 5.95 -12.33
C PHE A 102 2.12 6.60 -12.96
N GLY A 103 2.07 7.90 -13.23
CA GLY A 103 3.19 8.63 -13.84
C GLY A 103 4.43 8.61 -12.96
N PHE A 104 4.27 8.73 -11.64
CA PHE A 104 5.39 8.68 -10.70
C PHE A 104 6.06 7.28 -10.65
N ILE A 105 5.26 6.21 -10.60
CA ILE A 105 5.74 4.82 -10.56
C ILE A 105 6.40 4.43 -11.89
N VAL A 106 5.69 4.61 -13.01
CA VAL A 106 6.19 4.26 -14.34
C VAL A 106 7.39 5.12 -14.69
N GLY A 107 7.33 6.42 -14.42
CA GLY A 107 8.44 7.33 -14.66
C GLY A 107 9.69 6.95 -13.89
N GLY A 108 9.57 6.62 -12.60
CA GLY A 108 10.71 6.20 -11.78
C GLY A 108 11.36 4.93 -12.29
N ILE A 109 10.56 3.89 -12.59
CA ILE A 109 11.07 2.61 -13.11
C ILE A 109 11.69 2.80 -14.51
N ALA A 110 11.03 3.54 -15.39
CA ALA A 110 11.54 3.78 -16.75
C ALA A 110 12.83 4.61 -16.73
N PHE A 111 12.93 5.60 -15.84
CA PHE A 111 14.12 6.41 -15.67
C PHE A 111 15.30 5.58 -15.13
N ASP A 112 15.07 4.75 -14.11
CA ASP A 112 16.06 3.82 -13.55
C ASP A 112 16.61 2.88 -14.64
N VAL A 113 15.72 2.19 -15.36
CA VAL A 113 16.10 1.28 -16.46
C VAL A 113 16.84 2.03 -17.58
N TRP A 114 16.36 3.21 -17.97
CA TRP A 114 17.01 4.02 -19.00
C TRP A 114 18.42 4.45 -18.56
N ALA A 115 18.60 4.88 -17.31
CA ALA A 115 19.89 5.28 -16.76
C ALA A 115 20.87 4.11 -16.71
N THR A 116 20.43 2.93 -16.25
CA THR A 116 21.22 1.68 -16.30
C THR A 116 21.69 1.39 -17.72
N LEU A 117 20.78 1.37 -18.70
CA LEU A 117 21.12 1.03 -20.09
C LEU A 117 22.06 2.05 -20.73
N LEU A 118 21.98 3.32 -20.32
CA LEU A 118 22.83 4.37 -20.85
C LEU A 118 24.26 4.29 -20.28
N GLN A 119 24.39 4.02 -18.98
CA GLN A 119 25.67 4.09 -18.27
C GLN A 119 26.40 2.74 -18.21
N SER A 120 25.67 1.62 -18.15
CA SER A 120 26.23 0.26 -18.12
C SER A 120 25.45 -0.66 -19.06
N PRO A 121 25.62 -0.51 -20.39
CA PRO A 121 24.99 -1.37 -21.40
C PRO A 121 25.52 -2.81 -21.41
N ASP A 122 26.56 -3.11 -20.65
CA ASP A 122 27.08 -4.46 -20.38
C ASP A 122 26.71 -4.96 -18.99
N LEU A 123 25.99 -4.16 -18.20
CA LEU A 123 25.63 -4.40 -16.79
C LEU A 123 26.85 -4.61 -15.86
N ALA A 124 28.06 -4.28 -16.31
CA ALA A 124 29.29 -4.48 -15.52
C ALA A 124 29.33 -3.65 -14.23
N LEU A 125 28.58 -2.54 -14.21
CA LEU A 125 28.47 -1.64 -13.06
C LEU A 125 27.15 -1.81 -12.29
N GLU A 126 26.33 -2.81 -12.66
CA GLU A 126 25.01 -3.01 -12.05
C GLU A 126 25.17 -3.43 -10.57
N GLY A 127 24.66 -2.58 -9.67
CA GLY A 127 24.67 -2.81 -8.23
C GLY A 127 23.55 -3.73 -7.73
N ASN A 128 22.60 -4.11 -8.60
CA ASN A 128 21.54 -5.05 -8.26
C ASN A 128 22.10 -6.47 -8.08
N MET A 129 22.19 -6.90 -6.81
CA MET A 129 22.72 -8.20 -6.39
C MET A 129 22.05 -9.40 -7.09
N VAL A 130 20.79 -9.28 -7.53
CA VAL A 130 20.11 -10.32 -8.31
C VAL A 130 20.75 -10.48 -9.68
N ILE A 131 21.01 -9.37 -10.37
CA ILE A 131 21.64 -9.35 -11.69
C ILE A 131 23.10 -9.76 -11.57
N SER A 132 23.81 -9.24 -10.56
CA SER A 132 25.21 -9.62 -10.31
C SER A 132 25.35 -11.13 -10.08
N ALA A 133 24.46 -11.77 -9.30
CA ALA A 133 24.49 -13.21 -9.07
C ALA A 133 24.33 -14.04 -10.36
N LEU A 134 23.50 -13.59 -11.30
CA LEU A 134 23.31 -14.24 -12.60
C LEU A 134 24.53 -14.03 -13.51
N LEU A 135 25.12 -12.83 -13.50
CA LEU A 135 26.35 -12.52 -14.23
C LEU A 135 27.53 -13.38 -13.76
N TYR A 136 27.69 -13.59 -12.44
CA TYR A 136 28.78 -14.41 -11.88
C TYR A 136 28.71 -15.90 -12.22
N THR A 137 27.62 -16.36 -12.83
CA THR A 137 27.42 -17.77 -13.19
C THR A 137 27.39 -18.00 -14.70
N ASP A 138 27.99 -17.08 -15.47
CA ASP A 138 28.14 -17.14 -16.92
C ASP A 138 26.80 -17.33 -17.67
N HIS A 139 25.70 -16.79 -17.12
CA HIS A 139 24.43 -16.75 -17.85
C HIS A 139 24.56 -15.83 -19.06
N ASP A 140 23.87 -16.21 -20.14
CA ASP A 140 23.84 -15.43 -21.37
C ASP A 140 23.29 -14.01 -21.14
N PRO A 141 23.94 -12.95 -21.66
CA PRO A 141 23.48 -11.58 -21.46
C PRO A 141 22.05 -11.32 -21.92
N ASP A 142 21.58 -11.95 -23.00
CA ASP A 142 20.20 -11.75 -23.49
C ASP A 142 19.20 -12.30 -22.47
N PHE A 143 19.52 -13.45 -21.85
CA PHE A 143 18.71 -14.00 -20.75
C PHE A 143 18.63 -13.01 -19.58
N ILE A 144 19.74 -12.42 -19.17
CA ILE A 144 19.80 -11.49 -18.03
C ILE A 144 18.97 -10.24 -18.32
N TYR A 145 19.02 -9.73 -19.55
CA TYR A 145 18.19 -8.60 -19.98
C TYR A 145 16.69 -8.93 -19.94
N VAL A 146 16.28 -10.05 -20.53
CA VAL A 146 14.88 -10.48 -20.55
C VAL A 146 14.38 -10.72 -19.13
N TYR A 147 15.20 -11.34 -18.27
CA TYR A 147 14.90 -11.60 -16.88
C TYR A 147 14.74 -10.30 -16.07
N GLY A 148 15.71 -9.39 -16.16
CA GLY A 148 15.71 -8.11 -15.46
C GLY A 148 14.53 -7.22 -15.87
N LEU A 149 14.35 -7.03 -17.19
CA LEU A 149 13.22 -6.25 -17.72
C LEU A 149 11.87 -6.91 -17.40
N GLY A 150 11.79 -8.24 -17.43
CA GLY A 150 10.60 -9.01 -17.08
C GLY A 150 10.19 -8.77 -15.62
N LEU A 151 11.13 -8.91 -14.67
CA LEU A 151 10.87 -8.65 -13.26
C LEU A 151 10.53 -7.18 -12.97
N GLN A 152 11.22 -6.23 -13.61
CA GLN A 152 10.90 -4.80 -13.49
C GLN A 152 9.49 -4.49 -14.00
N SER A 153 9.08 -5.13 -15.10
CA SER A 153 7.73 -5.01 -15.66
C SER A 153 6.67 -5.59 -14.72
N ILE A 154 6.94 -6.76 -14.13
CA ILE A 154 6.07 -7.38 -13.12
C ILE A 154 5.93 -6.45 -11.90
N LEU A 155 7.04 -5.93 -11.38
CA LEU A 155 7.04 -5.00 -10.25
C LEU A 155 6.25 -3.73 -10.57
N CYS A 156 6.43 -3.15 -11.76
CA CYS A 156 5.69 -1.99 -12.23
C CYS A 156 4.17 -2.26 -12.21
N CYS A 157 3.75 -3.39 -12.79
CA CYS A 157 2.34 -3.80 -12.79
C CYS A 157 1.78 -3.99 -11.37
N ILE A 158 2.53 -4.65 -10.48
CA ILE A 158 2.16 -4.83 -9.07
C ILE A 158 1.94 -3.46 -8.42
N MET A 159 2.89 -2.54 -8.54
CA MET A 159 2.81 -1.22 -7.90
C MET A 159 1.61 -0.41 -8.40
N ILE A 160 1.34 -0.43 -9.72
CA ILE A 160 0.19 0.26 -10.32
C ILE A 160 -1.13 -0.36 -9.84
N LEU A 161 -1.23 -1.69 -9.82
CA LEU A 161 -2.43 -2.39 -9.38
C LEU A 161 -2.69 -2.17 -7.89
N LEU A 162 -1.65 -2.24 -7.06
CA LEU A 162 -1.76 -1.93 -5.63
C LEU A 162 -2.18 -0.47 -5.39
N TRP A 163 -1.63 0.48 -6.15
CA TRP A 163 -2.05 1.89 -6.11
C TRP A 163 -3.53 2.06 -6.50
N ALA A 164 -3.96 1.43 -7.60
CA ALA A 164 -5.35 1.42 -8.02
C ALA A 164 -6.26 0.77 -6.96
N GLY A 165 -5.81 -0.33 -6.36
CA GLY A 165 -6.50 -1.04 -5.29
C GLY A 165 -6.73 -0.15 -4.08
N PHE A 166 -5.68 0.54 -3.61
CA PHE A 166 -5.81 1.55 -2.55
C PHE A 166 -6.88 2.58 -2.87
N LEU A 167 -6.84 3.18 -4.06
CA LEU A 167 -7.82 4.20 -4.45
C LEU A 167 -9.26 3.67 -4.47
N ARG A 168 -9.47 2.40 -4.84
CA ARG A 168 -10.79 1.75 -4.83
C ARG A 168 -11.25 1.33 -3.43
N HIS A 169 -10.33 1.12 -2.50
CA HIS A 169 -10.63 0.64 -1.15
C HIS A 169 -10.65 1.75 -0.08
N ARG A 170 -10.01 2.91 -0.33
CA ARG A 170 -9.85 3.97 0.67
C ARG A 170 -11.16 4.46 1.28
N HIS A 171 -12.24 4.54 0.49
CA HIS A 171 -13.53 5.06 0.97
C HIS A 171 -14.17 4.09 1.95
N ALA A 172 -14.27 2.80 1.59
CA ALA A 172 -14.77 1.74 2.46
C ALA A 172 -13.89 1.58 3.71
N TRP A 173 -12.56 1.73 3.58
CA TRP A 173 -11.65 1.73 4.71
C TRP A 173 -11.92 2.87 5.68
N PHE A 174 -12.02 4.11 5.20
CA PHE A 174 -12.36 5.24 6.08
C PHE A 174 -13.77 5.11 6.67
N ALA A 175 -14.75 4.59 5.93
CA ALA A 175 -16.08 4.36 6.46
C ALA A 175 -16.06 3.36 7.62
N ASP A 176 -15.34 2.24 7.47
CA ASP A 176 -15.15 1.26 8.55
C ASP A 176 -14.44 1.87 9.76
N VAL A 177 -13.37 2.65 9.54
CA VAL A 177 -12.67 3.38 10.62
C VAL A 177 -13.59 4.37 11.35
N MET A 178 -14.43 5.09 10.63
CA MET A 178 -15.35 6.06 11.23
C MET A 178 -16.55 5.39 11.91
N ASN A 179 -16.92 4.16 11.55
CA ASN A 179 -17.93 3.38 12.25
C ASN A 179 -17.51 3.03 13.69
N ASP A 180 -16.21 2.98 13.98
CA ASP A 180 -15.70 2.84 15.35
C ASP A 180 -15.84 4.14 16.18
N ALA A 181 -16.36 5.22 15.58
CA ALA A 181 -16.60 6.53 16.19
C ALA A 181 -15.41 7.09 17.00
N PRO A 182 -14.21 7.22 16.39
CA PRO A 182 -13.04 7.75 17.08
C PRO A 182 -13.27 9.21 17.51
N LEU A 183 -13.03 9.50 18.80
CA LEU A 183 -13.19 10.84 19.36
C LEU A 183 -11.88 11.64 19.28
N THR A 184 -10.76 10.95 19.27
CA THR A 184 -9.42 11.56 19.21
C THR A 184 -8.63 11.07 18.00
N TYR A 185 -7.63 11.86 17.58
CA TYR A 185 -6.73 11.45 16.50
C TYR A 185 -5.94 10.18 16.83
N ALA A 186 -5.60 9.95 18.10
CA ALA A 186 -4.93 8.72 18.52
C ALA A 186 -5.84 7.49 18.34
N GLU A 187 -7.12 7.60 18.71
CA GLU A 187 -8.11 6.54 18.48
C GLU A 187 -8.35 6.31 16.98
N PHE A 188 -8.38 7.38 16.19
CA PHE A 188 -8.44 7.30 14.73
C PHE A 188 -7.23 6.53 14.17
N LEU A 189 -6.00 6.87 14.58
CA LEU A 189 -4.80 6.15 14.16
C LEU A 189 -4.85 4.67 14.53
N LYS A 190 -5.25 4.36 15.77
CA LYS A 190 -5.46 2.98 16.23
C LYS A 190 -6.51 2.25 15.38
N ALA A 191 -7.59 2.91 15.00
CA ALA A 191 -8.63 2.35 14.15
C ALA A 191 -8.14 2.13 12.71
N THR A 192 -7.39 3.08 12.13
CA THR A 192 -6.83 2.96 10.76
C THR A 192 -5.85 1.80 10.58
N THR A 193 -5.22 1.34 11.66
CA THR A 193 -4.34 0.15 11.65
C THR A 193 -5.10 -1.14 11.97
N GLY A 194 -6.42 -1.08 12.16
CA GLY A 194 -7.28 -2.24 12.43
C GLY A 194 -7.47 -2.56 13.91
N GLY A 195 -7.10 -1.66 14.81
CA GLY A 195 -7.19 -1.82 16.26
C GLY A 195 -8.39 -1.12 16.91
N GLY A 196 -9.38 -0.64 16.14
CA GLY A 196 -10.48 0.18 16.65
C GLY A 196 -11.25 -0.46 17.82
N LYS A 197 -11.57 -1.74 17.69
CA LYS A 197 -12.26 -2.56 18.72
C LYS A 197 -11.37 -3.03 19.88
N LEU A 198 -10.05 -2.82 19.80
CA LEU A 198 -9.11 -3.24 20.83
C LEU A 198 -8.95 -2.17 21.90
N SER A 199 -8.76 -2.58 23.16
CA SER A 199 -8.26 -1.66 24.19
C SER A 199 -6.82 -1.23 23.86
N TRP A 200 -6.37 -0.08 24.39
CA TRP A 200 -4.98 0.37 24.22
C TRP A 200 -3.96 -0.66 24.71
N ARG A 201 -4.28 -1.41 25.78
CA ARG A 201 -3.43 -2.49 26.28
C ARG A 201 -3.31 -3.62 25.25
N GLN A 202 -4.43 -4.09 24.70
CA GLN A 202 -4.42 -5.15 23.68
C GLN A 202 -3.74 -4.71 22.38
N TYR A 203 -3.90 -3.45 22.02
CA TYR A 203 -3.27 -2.87 20.82
C TYR A 203 -1.74 -2.85 20.93
N ILE A 204 -1.19 -2.53 22.11
CA ILE A 204 0.27 -2.46 22.33
C ILE A 204 0.85 -3.85 22.63
N VAL A 205 0.14 -4.64 23.43
CA VAL A 205 0.58 -5.98 23.87
C VAL A 205 -0.54 -6.98 23.58
N PRO A 206 -0.58 -7.57 22.37
CA PRO A 206 -1.59 -8.57 22.03
C PRO A 206 -1.37 -9.83 22.86
N GLY A 207 -2.44 -10.33 23.51
CA GLY A 207 -2.40 -11.50 24.38
C GLY A 207 -2.92 -12.77 23.73
N GLY A 208 -3.73 -12.66 22.68
CA GLY A 208 -4.28 -13.79 21.94
C GLY A 208 -4.55 -13.50 20.46
N MET A 209 -4.95 -14.54 19.72
CA MET A 209 -5.18 -14.44 18.26
C MET A 209 -6.30 -13.45 17.89
N SER A 210 -7.25 -13.22 18.80
CA SER A 210 -8.31 -12.22 18.63
C SER A 210 -7.84 -10.78 18.75
N ASP A 211 -6.64 -10.56 19.30
CA ASP A 211 -6.06 -9.23 19.50
C ASP A 211 -5.19 -8.78 18.31
N PHE A 212 -5.04 -9.60 17.26
CA PHE A 212 -4.29 -9.22 16.07
C PHE A 212 -5.03 -8.16 15.25
N LEU A 213 -4.25 -7.24 14.70
CA LEU A 213 -4.73 -6.19 13.82
C LEU A 213 -5.35 -6.77 12.54
N CYS A 214 -6.40 -6.12 12.06
CA CYS A 214 -7.05 -6.51 10.81
C CYS A 214 -6.09 -6.32 9.62
N GLY A 215 -5.70 -7.41 8.96
CA GLY A 215 -4.75 -7.37 7.83
C GLY A 215 -5.18 -6.45 6.68
N TYR A 216 -6.49 -6.25 6.47
CA TYR A 216 -7.00 -5.27 5.51
C TYR A 216 -6.57 -3.84 5.84
N HIS A 217 -6.72 -3.45 7.11
CA HIS A 217 -6.34 -2.13 7.59
C HIS A 217 -4.83 -1.95 7.60
N VAL A 218 -4.08 -2.96 8.06
CA VAL A 218 -2.61 -2.95 8.03
C VAL A 218 -2.09 -2.76 6.60
N LEU A 219 -2.68 -3.47 5.62
CA LEU A 219 -2.30 -3.30 4.22
C LEU A 219 -2.58 -1.87 3.75
N LEU A 220 -3.79 -1.35 3.92
CA LEU A 220 -4.14 -0.01 3.44
C LEU A 220 -3.39 1.12 4.14
N TRP A 221 -3.05 0.92 5.41
CA TRP A 221 -2.21 1.81 6.19
C TRP A 221 -0.78 1.90 5.62
N THR A 222 -0.19 0.75 5.29
CA THR A 222 1.22 0.67 4.87
C THR A 222 1.44 0.91 3.39
N LEU A 223 0.44 0.65 2.55
CA LEU A 223 0.62 0.56 1.11
C LEU A 223 0.92 1.91 0.43
N PRO A 224 0.25 3.03 0.72
CA PRO A 224 0.60 4.32 0.12
C PRO A 224 2.05 4.76 0.40
N PRO A 225 2.54 4.84 1.66
CA PRO A 225 3.91 5.25 1.91
C PRO A 225 4.92 4.25 1.33
N MET A 226 4.62 2.94 1.36
CA MET A 226 5.49 1.92 0.75
C MET A 226 5.62 2.10 -0.76
N LEU A 227 4.52 2.30 -1.49
CA LEU A 227 4.54 2.47 -2.95
C LEU A 227 5.23 3.76 -3.36
N VAL A 228 4.94 4.87 -2.67
CA VAL A 228 5.59 6.16 -2.94
C VAL A 228 7.09 6.06 -2.65
N TYR A 229 7.48 5.42 -1.55
CA TYR A 229 8.90 5.21 -1.23
C TYR A 229 9.60 4.35 -2.28
N ALA A 230 9.00 3.22 -2.68
CA ALA A 230 9.57 2.35 -3.69
C ALA A 230 9.75 3.07 -5.05
N ALA A 231 8.78 3.87 -5.47
CA ALA A 231 8.89 4.67 -6.70
C ALA A 231 9.94 5.78 -6.56
N ALA A 232 9.99 6.48 -5.42
CA ALA A 232 10.98 7.51 -5.16
C ALA A 232 12.41 6.94 -5.11
N PHE A 233 12.58 5.73 -4.57
CA PHE A 233 13.85 5.00 -4.61
C PHE A 233 14.30 4.71 -6.04
N ARG A 234 13.39 4.40 -6.98
CA ARG A 234 13.73 4.23 -8.39
C ARG A 234 14.23 5.51 -9.04
N TRP A 235 13.59 6.64 -8.74
CA TRP A 235 14.11 7.95 -9.14
C TRP A 235 15.49 8.22 -8.56
N TYR A 236 15.70 7.88 -7.28
CA TYR A 236 17.00 8.02 -6.62
C TYR A 236 18.08 7.17 -7.31
N ALA A 237 17.81 5.90 -7.56
CA ALA A 237 18.74 4.98 -8.25
C ALA A 237 19.09 5.49 -9.66
N GLY A 238 18.10 5.98 -10.41
CA GLY A 238 18.36 6.60 -11.71
C GLY A 238 19.23 7.86 -11.62
N LEU A 239 19.13 8.65 -10.55
CA LEU A 239 19.98 9.85 -10.35
C LEU A 239 21.40 9.48 -9.92
N ASP A 240 21.57 8.37 -9.20
CA ASP A 240 22.87 7.86 -8.76
C ASP A 240 23.75 7.47 -9.95
N TRP A 241 23.15 6.90 -11.01
CA TRP A 241 23.81 6.64 -12.29
C TRP A 241 24.43 7.89 -12.95
N PHE A 242 23.97 9.09 -12.59
CA PHE A 242 24.53 10.37 -13.06
C PHE A 242 25.39 11.07 -12.01
N GLU A 243 25.69 10.41 -10.89
CA GLU A 243 26.44 10.96 -9.75
C GLU A 243 25.81 12.24 -9.17
N ILE A 244 24.51 12.46 -9.42
CA ILE A 244 23.77 13.65 -8.93
C ILE A 244 23.48 13.50 -7.43
N VAL A 245 23.26 12.27 -6.98
CA VAL A 245 23.03 11.90 -5.58
C VAL A 245 24.12 10.94 -5.13
N PRO A 246 24.42 10.86 -3.82
CA PRO A 246 25.39 9.90 -3.32
C PRO A 246 24.88 8.47 -3.46
N GLY A 247 25.78 7.51 -3.70
CA GLY A 247 25.39 6.10 -3.84
C GLY A 247 24.54 5.57 -2.68
N PRO A 248 23.56 4.67 -2.94
CA PRO A 248 22.59 4.20 -1.93
C PRO A 248 23.26 3.47 -0.76
N TYR A 249 24.46 2.91 -0.96
CA TYR A 249 25.22 2.23 0.08
C TYR A 249 26.19 3.13 0.85
N SER A 250 26.32 4.40 0.45
CA SER A 250 27.10 5.39 1.20
C SER A 250 26.35 5.84 2.46
N ILE A 251 27.07 6.24 3.50
CA ILE A 251 26.46 6.76 4.75
C ILE A 251 25.51 7.93 4.45
N LEU A 252 25.88 8.81 3.51
CA LEU A 252 25.06 9.94 3.12
C LEU A 252 23.81 9.49 2.36
N GLY A 253 23.93 8.54 1.43
CA GLY A 253 22.80 7.98 0.70
C GLY A 253 21.80 7.26 1.61
N VAL A 254 22.27 6.45 2.56
CA VAL A 254 21.43 5.82 3.58
C VAL A 254 20.65 6.86 4.39
N ARG A 255 21.31 7.95 4.81
CA ARG A 255 20.64 9.05 5.53
C ARG A 255 19.58 9.74 4.67
N MET A 256 19.86 9.97 3.38
CA MET A 256 18.89 10.57 2.46
C MET A 256 17.67 9.66 2.26
N MET A 257 17.88 8.35 2.12
CA MET A 257 16.78 7.38 2.00
C MET A 257 15.90 7.33 3.26
N ILE A 258 16.52 7.34 4.46
CA ILE A 258 15.78 7.43 5.73
C ILE A 258 14.99 8.75 5.80
N GLY A 259 15.62 9.87 5.42
CA GLY A 259 14.97 11.17 5.38
C GLY A 259 13.77 11.19 4.42
N MET A 260 13.92 10.61 3.22
CA MET A 260 12.85 10.45 2.24
C MET A 260 11.69 9.64 2.79
N ALA A 261 11.97 8.49 3.44
CA ALA A 261 10.94 7.69 4.10
C ALA A 261 10.19 8.53 5.16
N ALA A 262 10.92 9.22 6.04
CA ALA A 262 10.34 10.06 7.08
C ALA A 262 9.43 11.17 6.52
N VAL A 263 9.84 11.83 5.45
CA VAL A 263 9.02 12.84 4.76
C VAL A 263 7.75 12.22 4.18
N ILE A 264 7.85 11.07 3.50
CA ILE A 264 6.69 10.38 2.91
C ILE A 264 5.68 9.98 3.98
N PHE A 265 6.14 9.37 5.08
CA PHE A 265 5.28 9.03 6.21
C PHE A 265 4.66 10.29 6.84
N THR A 266 5.43 11.36 7.01
CA THR A 266 4.92 12.63 7.57
C THR A 266 3.80 13.21 6.70
N VAL A 267 3.99 13.27 5.38
CA VAL A 267 2.96 13.74 4.43
C VAL A 267 1.72 12.84 4.49
N PHE A 268 1.91 11.53 4.62
CA PHE A 268 0.81 10.59 4.77
C PHE A 268 0.02 10.81 6.07
N PHE A 269 0.69 11.00 7.21
CA PHE A 269 0.05 11.34 8.49
C PHE A 269 -0.70 12.68 8.42
N VAL A 270 -0.11 13.69 7.78
CA VAL A 270 -0.79 14.98 7.58
C VAL A 270 -2.05 14.82 6.74
N TRP A 271 -1.99 14.02 5.67
CA TRP A 271 -3.17 13.72 4.86
C TRP A 271 -4.26 13.00 5.65
N LEU A 272 -3.89 11.98 6.44
CA LEU A 272 -4.81 11.26 7.33
C LEU A 272 -5.46 12.17 8.38
N TYR A 273 -4.67 13.04 9.01
CA TYR A 273 -5.17 14.03 9.97
C TYR A 273 -6.20 14.97 9.33
N ARG A 274 -5.95 15.41 8.10
CA ARG A 274 -6.90 16.24 7.35
C ARG A 274 -8.19 15.48 7.02
N GLU A 275 -8.11 14.21 6.63
CA GLU A 275 -9.28 13.36 6.39
C GLU A 275 -10.12 13.17 7.65
N PHE A 276 -9.48 12.90 8.79
CA PHE A 276 -10.16 12.79 10.09
C PHE A 276 -10.95 14.06 10.41
N ASN A 277 -10.29 15.23 10.39
CA ASN A 277 -10.94 16.51 10.71
C ASN A 277 -12.08 16.85 9.75
N THR A 278 -11.88 16.63 8.44
CA THR A 278 -12.92 16.94 7.45
C THR A 278 -14.19 16.12 7.70
N ARG A 279 -14.05 14.85 8.07
CA ARG A 279 -15.17 13.94 8.30
C ARG A 279 -15.86 14.19 9.63
N THR A 280 -15.13 14.54 10.68
CA THR A 280 -15.73 14.88 11.98
C THR A 280 -16.47 16.22 11.92
N THR A 281 -15.95 17.22 11.22
CA THR A 281 -16.66 18.50 11.02
C THR A 281 -17.99 18.31 10.28
N ASN A 282 -17.99 17.57 9.17
CA ASN A 282 -19.22 17.31 8.39
C ASN A 282 -20.28 16.52 9.19
N ALA A 283 -19.84 15.65 10.10
CA ALA A 283 -20.74 14.89 10.98
C ALA A 283 -21.42 15.79 12.03
N HIS A 284 -20.76 16.87 12.47
CA HIS A 284 -21.37 17.83 13.39
C HIS A 284 -22.38 18.76 12.71
N GLU A 285 -22.15 19.13 11.44
CA GLU A 285 -23.06 19.99 10.67
C GLU A 285 -24.37 19.30 10.29
N THR A 286 -24.37 17.97 10.17
CA THR A 286 -25.57 17.18 9.79
C THR A 286 -26.52 16.88 10.95
N VAL A 287 -26.11 17.16 12.19
CA VAL A 287 -26.91 16.91 13.41
C VAL A 287 -27.61 18.19 13.90
N GLN A 288 -27.30 19.35 13.32
CA GLN A 288 -27.96 20.65 13.59
C GLN A 288 -29.13 20.91 12.65
#